data_AF-A0AA92BMZ8-F1
#
_entry.id   AF-A0AA92BMZ8-F1
#
_cell.length_a   1.000
_cell.length_b   1.000
_cell.length_c   1.000
_cell.angle_alpha   90.00
_cell.angle_beta   90.00
_cell.angle_gamma   90.00
#
_symmetry.space_group_name_H-M   'P 1'
#
loop_
_entity.id
_entity.type
_entity.pdbx_description
1 polymer ?
#
loop_
_entity_poly.entity_id
_entity_poly.type
_entity_poly.pdbx_seq_one_letter_code
_entity_poly.pdbx_strand_id
1 'polypeptide(L)'
;MRIRIFRHLLAAATLLCASQAVLADQNGDNVYFNMGVHNTKGCTALNNNCIAKRKAGEPADPQFPATWISDWTMYRVTNNYEKNQPPYSSPPSTLQPSDYTVSQGTSYYDNTYVPADGDGTGAMMEHYEKYCLPIFPIKDNNYTCSFVSLGNKAYFLTYPEDRPKDMPACCMFSPMNHPPRQDFVKHLPYSASRSQNLGGSVLAYALELKPQGQPPILFGYAFNKQATSDGPGQPAYQHPQSFYFSGDASVANAPIVSQNYRNWSNAKPDPAKTWDQVAQMCPSNPPDCQLFTPPPSLKNGARPQWNQLAPISQ
;
A
#
# COMPACT_ATOMS: atom_id res chain seq x y z
N MET A 1 -29.08 10.38 49.55
CA MET A 1 -28.96 9.12 48.77
C MET A 1 -29.06 9.38 47.26
N ARG A 2 -28.26 10.30 46.69
CA ARG A 2 -28.28 10.63 45.24
C ARG A 2 -26.91 10.88 44.60
N ILE A 3 -25.82 10.87 45.39
CA ILE A 3 -24.46 11.20 44.91
C ILE A 3 -23.64 9.95 44.54
N ARG A 4 -24.00 8.76 45.05
CA ARG A 4 -23.28 7.50 44.75
C ARG A 4 -23.60 6.90 43.37
N ILE A 5 -24.76 7.20 42.79
CA ILE A 5 -25.20 6.60 41.51
C ILE A 5 -24.49 7.25 40.32
N PHE A 6 -24.14 8.55 40.40
CA PHE A 6 -23.45 9.25 39.31
C PHE A 6 -21.98 8.86 39.13
N ARG A 7 -21.30 8.38 40.18
CA ARG A 7 -19.90 7.90 40.07
C ARG A 7 -19.78 6.53 39.40
N HIS A 8 -20.82 5.69 39.46
CA HIS A 8 -20.80 4.37 38.81
C HIS A 8 -21.17 4.42 37.33
N LEU A 9 -21.97 5.41 36.90
CA LEU A 9 -22.29 5.62 35.48
C LEU A 9 -21.12 6.22 34.69
N LEU A 10 -20.30 7.08 35.30
CA LEU A 10 -19.11 7.65 34.63
C LEU A 10 -17.98 6.62 34.45
N ALA A 11 -17.86 5.65 35.37
CA ALA A 11 -16.86 4.58 35.27
C ALA A 11 -17.24 3.50 34.23
N ALA A 12 -18.53 3.27 33.99
CA ALA A 12 -18.98 2.35 32.95
C ALA A 12 -18.77 2.92 31.53
N ALA A 13 -18.94 4.23 31.35
CA ALA A 13 -18.72 4.90 30.06
C ALA A 13 -17.23 4.95 29.66
N THR A 14 -16.31 5.09 30.62
CA THR A 14 -14.87 5.06 30.33
C THR A 14 -14.32 3.66 30.07
N LEU A 15 -14.92 2.60 30.63
CA LEU A 15 -14.57 1.22 30.27
C LEU A 15 -15.13 0.78 28.89
N LEU A 16 -16.21 1.40 28.41
CA LEU A 16 -16.78 1.12 27.08
C LEU A 16 -16.01 1.80 25.93
N CYS A 17 -15.34 2.93 26.18
CA CYS A 17 -14.47 3.56 25.16
C CYS A 17 -13.07 2.95 25.10
N ALA A 18 -12.58 2.34 26.19
CA ALA A 18 -11.27 1.68 26.21
C ALA A 18 -11.31 0.23 25.67
N SER A 19 -12.49 -0.36 25.50
CA SER A 19 -12.64 -1.77 25.11
C SER A 19 -12.75 -2.00 23.61
N GLN A 20 -12.97 -0.97 22.79
CA GLN A 20 -12.95 -1.14 21.32
C GLN A 20 -11.53 -1.25 20.75
N ALA A 21 -10.52 -0.68 21.42
CA ALA A 21 -9.12 -0.85 21.03
C ALA A 21 -8.57 -2.26 21.33
N VAL A 22 -9.20 -3.01 22.24
CA VAL A 22 -8.72 -4.33 22.69
C VAL A 22 -9.35 -5.49 21.91
N LEU A 23 -10.45 -5.25 21.18
CA LEU A 23 -11.12 -6.29 20.40
C LEU A 23 -10.49 -6.54 19.01
N ALA A 24 -9.58 -5.67 18.54
CA ALA A 24 -8.81 -5.90 17.32
C ALA A 24 -7.66 -6.92 17.49
N ASP A 25 -7.29 -7.24 18.74
CA ASP A 25 -6.16 -8.13 19.04
C ASP A 25 -6.56 -9.63 19.06
N GLN A 26 -7.86 -9.95 18.98
CA GLN A 26 -8.35 -11.33 19.03
C GLN A 26 -8.66 -11.95 17.65
N ASN A 27 -8.62 -11.18 16.56
CA ASN A 27 -8.73 -11.65 15.17
C ASN A 27 -7.48 -11.25 14.36
N GLY A 28 -6.30 -11.67 14.82
CA GLY A 28 -4.99 -11.26 14.31
C GLY A 28 -4.55 -11.81 12.93
N ASP A 29 -5.47 -12.30 12.09
CA ASP A 29 -5.12 -13.07 10.89
C ASP A 29 -4.88 -12.25 9.61
N ASN A 30 -5.39 -11.02 9.51
CA ASN A 30 -5.28 -10.15 8.33
C ASN A 30 -4.64 -8.78 8.58
N VAL A 31 -3.87 -8.63 9.67
CA VAL A 31 -3.01 -7.45 9.88
C VAL A 31 -1.57 -7.78 9.49
N TYR A 32 -1.02 -7.05 8.52
CA TYR A 32 0.30 -7.32 7.95
C TYR A 32 1.33 -6.30 8.43
N PHE A 33 2.57 -6.76 8.66
CA PHE A 33 3.69 -5.85 8.88
C PHE A 33 4.03 -5.12 7.56
N ASN A 34 4.10 -3.78 7.62
CA ASN A 34 4.39 -2.93 6.46
C ASN A 34 5.39 -1.82 6.77
N MET A 35 6.22 -2.02 7.81
CA MET A 35 7.31 -1.11 8.16
C MET A 35 6.86 0.31 8.54
N GLY A 36 5.62 0.51 8.99
CA GLY A 36 5.12 1.84 9.36
C GLY A 36 4.34 2.55 8.26
N VAL A 37 4.38 2.06 7.01
CA VAL A 37 3.77 2.76 5.86
C VAL A 37 2.24 2.80 5.97
N HIS A 38 1.63 1.67 6.36
CA HIS A 38 0.17 1.54 6.47
C HIS A 38 -0.30 1.13 7.87
N ASN A 39 0.58 0.74 8.79
CA ASN A 39 0.27 0.57 10.21
C ASN A 39 1.56 0.52 11.03
N THR A 40 1.41 0.51 12.35
CA THR A 40 2.52 0.43 13.30
C THR A 40 2.78 -0.99 13.82
N LYS A 41 2.15 -2.02 13.25
CA LYS A 41 2.36 -3.42 13.70
C LYS A 41 3.84 -3.74 13.61
N GLY A 42 4.45 -4.21 14.69
CA GLY A 42 5.87 -4.57 14.69
C GLY A 42 6.86 -3.41 14.71
N CYS A 43 6.40 -2.15 14.69
CA CYS A 43 7.25 -0.98 14.89
C CYS A 43 7.42 -0.71 16.39
N THR A 44 8.65 -0.76 16.86
CA THR A 44 9.00 -0.69 18.29
C THR A 44 10.20 0.22 18.50
N ALA A 45 10.47 0.63 19.74
CA ALA A 45 11.67 1.41 20.04
C ALA A 45 12.98 0.74 19.58
N LEU A 46 13.04 -0.60 19.59
CA LEU A 46 14.21 -1.38 19.17
C LEU A 46 14.53 -1.24 17.67
N ASN A 47 13.51 -1.07 16.82
CA ASN A 47 13.69 -0.80 15.38
C ASN A 47 13.43 0.67 15.02
N ASN A 48 13.63 1.56 15.99
CA ASN A 48 13.42 3.01 15.84
C ASN A 48 12.01 3.36 15.33
N ASN A 49 10.99 2.61 15.77
CA ASN A 49 9.60 2.71 15.35
C ASN A 49 9.43 2.62 13.82
N CYS A 50 10.24 1.79 13.17
CA CYS A 50 10.36 1.67 11.72
C CYS A 50 10.68 2.99 11.00
N ILE A 51 11.32 3.95 11.67
CA ILE A 51 11.77 5.19 11.03
C ILE A 51 13.21 4.97 10.52
N ALA A 52 13.42 5.16 9.23
CA ALA A 52 14.71 5.08 8.58
C ALA A 52 15.49 6.39 8.76
N LYS A 53 16.39 6.43 9.75
CA LYS A 53 17.24 7.60 10.01
C LYS A 53 18.10 7.95 8.78
N ARG A 54 18.04 9.21 8.35
CA ARG A 54 18.91 9.75 7.29
C ARG A 54 20.34 9.90 7.80
N LYS A 55 21.32 9.51 6.98
CA LYS A 55 22.75 9.73 7.24
C LYS A 55 23.15 11.14 6.81
N ALA A 56 24.29 11.61 7.31
CA ALA A 56 24.86 12.87 6.85
C ALA A 56 25.09 12.83 5.32
N GLY A 57 24.59 13.84 4.63
CA GLY A 57 24.66 13.95 3.16
C GLY A 57 23.57 13.22 2.39
N GLU A 58 22.71 12.44 3.05
CA GLU A 58 21.51 11.87 2.42
C GLU A 58 20.44 12.95 2.22
N PRO A 59 19.63 12.85 1.15
CA PRO A 59 18.53 13.78 0.93
C PRO A 59 17.47 13.69 2.04
N ALA A 60 16.78 14.81 2.27
CA ALA A 60 15.61 14.86 3.13
C ALA A 60 14.40 14.19 2.47
N ASP A 61 13.41 13.85 3.30
CA ASP A 61 12.17 13.23 2.83
C ASP A 61 11.40 14.17 1.91
N PRO A 62 11.00 13.71 0.71
CA PRO A 62 10.13 14.46 -0.17
C PRO A 62 8.84 14.86 0.53
N GLN A 63 8.44 16.11 0.32
CA GLN A 63 7.15 16.59 0.79
C GLN A 63 6.08 16.24 -0.24
N PHE A 64 4.99 15.65 0.23
CA PHE A 64 3.88 15.23 -0.62
C PHE A 64 2.65 16.12 -0.40
N PRO A 65 1.85 16.43 -1.44
CA PRO A 65 0.60 17.14 -1.25
C PRO A 65 -0.40 16.29 -0.45
N ALA A 66 -1.34 16.96 0.23
CA ALA A 66 -2.32 16.29 1.09
C ALA A 66 -3.36 15.51 0.29
N THR A 67 -3.65 15.96 -0.92
CA THR A 67 -4.55 15.30 -1.86
C THR A 67 -3.87 15.21 -3.20
N TRP A 68 -3.99 14.08 -3.89
CA TRP A 68 -3.48 13.95 -5.24
C TRP A 68 -4.10 12.79 -5.98
N ILE A 69 -3.97 12.86 -7.29
CA ILE A 69 -4.40 11.85 -8.24
C ILE A 69 -3.25 11.64 -9.22
N SER A 70 -2.95 10.39 -9.56
CA SER A 70 -2.01 10.07 -10.61
C SER A 70 -2.39 8.79 -11.30
N ASP A 71 -2.43 8.82 -12.62
CA ASP A 71 -2.40 7.59 -13.39
C ASP A 71 -1.01 6.96 -13.26
N TRP A 72 -0.92 5.68 -13.58
CA TRP A 72 0.36 5.00 -13.71
C TRP A 72 0.33 3.97 -14.83
N THR A 73 1.53 3.69 -15.35
CA THR A 73 1.78 2.52 -16.18
C THR A 73 2.54 1.51 -15.33
N MET A 74 2.00 0.31 -15.19
CA MET A 74 2.62 -0.76 -14.43
C MET A 74 3.39 -1.68 -15.35
N TYR A 75 4.65 -1.94 -14.98
CA TYR A 75 5.50 -2.96 -15.57
C TYR A 75 5.69 -4.08 -14.56
N ARG A 76 5.15 -5.26 -14.86
CA ARG A 76 5.47 -6.48 -14.10
C ARG A 76 6.57 -7.22 -14.86
N VAL A 77 7.79 -7.18 -14.34
CA VAL A 77 8.95 -7.86 -14.93
C VAL A 77 9.05 -9.24 -14.31
N THR A 78 8.94 -10.26 -15.15
CA THR A 78 8.87 -11.68 -14.75
C THR A 78 10.19 -12.41 -14.96
N ASN A 79 11.00 -11.97 -15.93
CA ASN A 79 12.31 -12.55 -16.24
C ASN A 79 13.40 -11.48 -16.29
N ASN A 80 14.65 -11.89 -16.09
CA ASN A 80 15.83 -11.01 -16.10
C ASN A 80 15.75 -9.81 -15.13
N TYR A 81 14.86 -9.85 -14.14
CA TYR A 81 14.58 -8.74 -13.22
C TYR A 81 15.78 -8.43 -12.30
N GLU A 82 16.63 -9.42 -12.02
CA GLU A 82 17.83 -9.26 -11.19
C GLU A 82 18.84 -8.29 -11.81
N LYS A 83 18.88 -8.24 -13.15
CA LYS A 83 19.73 -7.32 -13.91
C LYS A 83 19.04 -6.00 -14.24
N ASN A 84 17.73 -5.92 -14.00
CA ASN A 84 16.86 -4.82 -14.45
C ASN A 84 16.03 -4.29 -13.28
N GLN A 85 16.73 -3.83 -12.24
CA GLN A 85 16.11 -3.34 -11.01
C GLN A 85 15.50 -1.93 -11.20
N PRO A 86 14.32 -1.65 -10.62
CA PRO A 86 13.72 -0.32 -10.63
C PRO A 86 14.49 0.66 -9.70
N PRO A 87 14.33 1.98 -9.86
CA PRO A 87 13.42 2.65 -10.80
C PRO A 87 13.91 2.67 -12.24
N TYR A 88 12.97 2.70 -13.17
CA TYR A 88 13.19 2.94 -14.59
C TYR A 88 11.98 3.71 -15.15
N SER A 89 12.14 4.50 -16.22
CA SER A 89 11.04 5.30 -16.80
C SER A 89 10.16 4.50 -17.77
N SER A 90 10.77 3.51 -18.42
CA SER A 90 10.18 2.53 -19.33
C SER A 90 10.90 1.20 -19.12
N PRO A 91 10.39 0.07 -19.65
CA PRO A 91 11.10 -1.20 -19.57
C PRO A 91 12.53 -1.03 -20.08
N PRO A 92 13.57 -1.42 -19.31
CA PRO A 92 14.95 -1.35 -19.76
C PRO A 92 15.14 -2.04 -21.12
N SER A 93 16.00 -1.48 -21.98
CA SER A 93 16.24 -2.00 -23.34
C SER A 93 16.82 -3.41 -23.38
N THR A 94 17.34 -3.88 -22.24
CA THR A 94 17.83 -5.24 -21.99
C THR A 94 16.73 -6.25 -21.72
N LEU A 95 15.48 -5.82 -21.50
CA LEU A 95 14.31 -6.70 -21.39
C LEU A 95 13.67 -6.92 -22.76
N GLN A 96 13.30 -8.16 -23.04
CA GLN A 96 12.46 -8.50 -24.18
C GLN A 96 10.97 -8.30 -23.84
N PRO A 97 10.07 -8.11 -24.82
CA PRO A 97 8.63 -8.03 -24.56
C PRO A 97 8.05 -9.26 -23.84
N SER A 98 8.70 -10.42 -23.93
CA SER A 98 8.33 -11.64 -23.18
C SER A 98 8.73 -11.60 -21.70
N ASP A 99 9.61 -10.68 -21.30
CA ASP A 99 10.14 -10.59 -19.94
C ASP A 99 9.26 -9.75 -19.01
N TYR A 100 8.24 -9.07 -19.54
CA TYR A 100 7.35 -8.24 -18.75
C TYR A 100 5.94 -8.15 -19.33
N THR A 101 4.99 -7.77 -18.48
CA THR A 101 3.64 -7.36 -18.90
C THR A 101 3.40 -5.90 -18.54
N VAL A 102 2.54 -5.24 -19.32
CA VAL A 102 2.17 -3.84 -19.11
C VAL A 102 0.69 -3.76 -18.74
N SER A 103 0.36 -2.99 -17.71
CA SER A 103 -1.01 -2.60 -17.38
C SER A 103 -1.08 -1.16 -16.91
N GLN A 104 -2.26 -0.69 -16.55
CA GLN A 104 -2.50 0.70 -16.15
C GLN A 104 -3.44 0.74 -14.94
N GLY A 105 -3.53 1.93 -14.37
CA GLY A 105 -4.41 2.21 -13.26
C GLY A 105 -4.20 3.63 -12.74
N THR A 106 -4.84 3.93 -11.63
CA THR A 106 -4.86 5.26 -11.03
C THR A 106 -4.80 5.18 -9.51
N SER A 107 -3.97 6.02 -8.94
CA SER A 107 -3.81 6.25 -7.51
C SER A 107 -4.59 7.51 -7.11
N TYR A 108 -5.35 7.43 -6.02
CA TYR A 108 -6.12 8.54 -5.45
C TYR A 108 -5.83 8.65 -3.95
N TYR A 109 -5.46 9.83 -3.47
CA TYR A 109 -5.11 10.06 -2.08
C TYR A 109 -5.78 11.32 -1.55
N ASP A 110 -6.28 11.23 -0.31
CA ASP A 110 -6.81 12.36 0.44
C ASP A 110 -6.51 12.20 1.93
N ASN A 111 -5.47 12.87 2.43
CA ASN A 111 -5.10 12.88 3.84
C ASN A 111 -6.07 13.68 4.74
N THR A 112 -6.98 14.46 4.14
CA THR A 112 -7.96 15.28 4.87
C THR A 112 -9.28 14.54 5.12
N TYR A 113 -9.48 13.39 4.48
CA TYR A 113 -10.67 12.57 4.66
C TYR A 113 -10.81 12.09 6.12
N VAL A 114 -12.04 12.10 6.62
CA VAL A 114 -12.41 11.53 7.92
C VAL A 114 -13.56 10.55 7.68
N PRO A 115 -13.41 9.26 8.01
CA PRO A 115 -14.47 8.29 7.83
C PRO A 115 -15.66 8.61 8.75
N ALA A 116 -16.86 8.19 8.35
CA ALA A 116 -18.09 8.50 9.07
C ALA A 116 -18.15 7.92 10.49
N ASP A 117 -17.42 6.84 10.75
CA ASP A 117 -17.30 6.23 12.09
C ASP A 117 -16.16 6.82 12.93
N GLY A 118 -15.38 7.75 12.38
CA GLY A 118 -14.27 8.41 13.07
C GLY A 118 -13.04 7.53 13.29
N ASP A 119 -12.96 6.33 12.70
CA ASP A 119 -11.82 5.43 12.88
C ASP A 119 -10.63 5.86 12.02
N GLY A 120 -9.78 6.72 12.58
CA GLY A 120 -8.59 7.24 11.91
C GLY A 120 -8.91 8.35 10.91
N THR A 121 -7.97 8.63 10.02
CA THR A 121 -8.07 9.67 8.99
C THR A 121 -7.38 9.24 7.71
N GLY A 122 -7.68 9.94 6.62
CA GLY A 122 -7.15 9.72 5.30
C GLY A 122 -7.96 8.72 4.49
N ALA A 123 -7.89 8.87 3.16
CA ALA A 123 -8.38 7.90 2.19
C ALA A 123 -7.33 7.65 1.10
N MET A 124 -7.28 6.41 0.62
CA MET A 124 -6.47 5.99 -0.52
C MET A 124 -7.30 5.02 -1.36
N MET A 125 -7.19 5.13 -2.68
CA MET A 125 -7.58 4.08 -3.60
C MET A 125 -6.47 3.86 -4.62
N GLU A 126 -6.05 2.62 -4.79
CA GLU A 126 -5.27 2.17 -5.95
C GLU A 126 -6.20 1.36 -6.84
N HIS A 127 -6.58 1.91 -8.00
CA HIS A 127 -7.42 1.25 -8.99
C HIS A 127 -6.56 0.61 -10.06
N TYR A 128 -6.76 -0.68 -10.31
CA TYR A 128 -6.00 -1.49 -11.26
C TYR A 128 -6.90 -1.89 -12.42
N GLU A 129 -6.52 -1.53 -13.64
CA GLU A 129 -7.27 -1.85 -14.85
C GLU A 129 -6.81 -3.19 -15.43
N LYS A 130 -7.73 -4.17 -15.51
CA LYS A 130 -7.55 -5.51 -16.10
C LYS A 130 -6.46 -6.39 -15.48
N TYR A 131 -5.51 -5.85 -14.72
CA TYR A 131 -4.48 -6.62 -14.02
C TYR A 131 -4.36 -6.16 -12.58
N CYS A 132 -4.97 -6.93 -11.69
CA CYS A 132 -5.03 -6.63 -10.28
C CYS A 132 -3.68 -6.74 -9.56
N LEU A 133 -3.55 -6.02 -8.43
CA LEU A 133 -2.38 -5.97 -7.57
C LEU A 133 -1.76 -7.37 -7.31
N PRO A 134 -0.54 -7.64 -7.81
CA PRO A 134 0.04 -8.98 -7.82
C PRO A 134 0.79 -9.34 -6.51
N ILE A 135 0.34 -8.87 -5.35
CA ILE A 135 0.99 -9.21 -4.04
C ILE A 135 0.45 -10.51 -3.43
N PHE A 136 -0.65 -11.00 -3.98
CA PHE A 136 -1.34 -12.20 -3.54
C PHE A 136 -0.94 -13.37 -4.42
N PRO A 137 -0.84 -14.60 -3.88
CA PRO A 137 -0.58 -15.81 -4.64
C PRO A 137 -1.80 -16.23 -5.50
N ILE A 138 -2.14 -15.41 -6.49
CA ILE A 138 -3.24 -15.61 -7.43
C ILE A 138 -2.65 -15.94 -8.79
N LYS A 139 -2.96 -17.13 -9.30
CA LYS A 139 -2.40 -17.63 -10.58
C LYS A 139 -2.80 -16.77 -11.76
N ASP A 140 -4.06 -16.30 -11.76
CA ASP A 140 -4.58 -15.40 -12.77
C ASP A 140 -5.16 -14.14 -12.11
N ASN A 141 -4.37 -13.08 -12.16
CA ASN A 141 -4.73 -11.76 -11.68
C ASN A 141 -5.24 -10.84 -12.79
N ASN A 142 -5.65 -11.38 -13.95
CA ASN A 142 -6.15 -10.62 -15.08
C ASN A 142 -7.62 -10.20 -14.91
N TYR A 143 -7.87 -9.35 -13.91
CA TYR A 143 -9.16 -8.72 -13.66
C TYR A 143 -8.96 -7.32 -13.05
N THR A 144 -9.99 -6.49 -13.12
CA THR A 144 -10.00 -5.12 -12.59
C THR A 144 -10.30 -5.16 -11.08
N CYS A 145 -9.55 -4.39 -10.30
CA CYS A 145 -9.74 -4.34 -8.85
C CYS A 145 -9.36 -2.98 -8.27
N SER A 146 -9.84 -2.70 -7.05
CA SER A 146 -9.42 -1.53 -6.28
C SER A 146 -8.99 -1.94 -4.88
N PHE A 147 -7.85 -1.44 -4.45
CA PHE A 147 -7.42 -1.51 -3.05
C PHE A 147 -7.71 -0.17 -2.39
N VAL A 148 -8.55 -0.16 -1.36
CA VAL A 148 -9.09 1.07 -0.77
C VAL A 148 -8.81 1.10 0.72
N SER A 149 -8.05 2.09 1.21
CA SER A 149 -7.88 2.33 2.64
C SER A 149 -8.71 3.56 3.06
N LEU A 150 -9.51 3.41 4.12
CA LEU A 150 -10.35 4.45 4.72
C LEU A 150 -10.10 4.51 6.22
N GLY A 151 -9.51 5.61 6.67
CA GLY A 151 -9.10 5.74 8.05
C GLY A 151 -8.07 4.67 8.40
N ASN A 152 -8.39 3.76 9.32
CA ASN A 152 -7.52 2.62 9.68
C ASN A 152 -7.87 1.30 8.99
N LYS A 153 -8.90 1.25 8.13
CA LYS A 153 -9.38 0.00 7.52
C LYS A 153 -9.06 -0.05 6.03
N ALA A 154 -8.78 -1.24 5.51
CA ALA A 154 -8.58 -1.46 4.10
C ALA A 154 -9.53 -2.51 3.54
N TYR A 155 -10.03 -2.25 2.34
CA TYR A 155 -10.99 -3.05 1.60
C TYR A 155 -10.41 -3.38 0.23
N PHE A 156 -10.90 -4.48 -0.33
CA PHE A 156 -10.58 -4.88 -1.68
C PHE A 156 -11.87 -5.02 -2.47
N LEU A 157 -11.94 -4.34 -3.61
CA LEU A 157 -13.10 -4.30 -4.50
C LEU A 157 -12.77 -4.98 -5.81
N THR A 158 -13.75 -5.68 -6.38
CA THR A 158 -13.66 -6.25 -7.74
C THR A 158 -14.91 -5.94 -8.53
N TYR A 159 -14.82 -5.97 -9.85
CA TYR A 159 -15.85 -5.39 -10.72
C TYR A 159 -16.54 -6.45 -11.59
N PRO A 160 -17.88 -6.42 -11.72
CA PRO A 160 -18.65 -7.51 -12.35
C PRO A 160 -18.26 -7.82 -13.80
N GLU A 161 -17.61 -6.88 -14.49
CA GLU A 161 -17.19 -6.99 -15.89
C GLU A 161 -16.16 -8.10 -16.10
N ASP A 162 -15.23 -8.28 -15.14
CA ASP A 162 -14.12 -9.24 -15.26
C ASP A 162 -13.77 -9.95 -13.93
N ARG A 163 -14.58 -9.77 -12.88
CA ARG A 163 -14.41 -10.46 -11.60
C ARG A 163 -14.42 -11.99 -11.75
N PRO A 164 -13.43 -12.71 -11.18
CA PRO A 164 -13.45 -14.17 -11.14
C PRO A 164 -14.70 -14.72 -10.44
N LYS A 165 -15.27 -15.82 -10.94
CA LYS A 165 -16.58 -16.36 -10.55
C LYS A 165 -16.79 -16.52 -9.03
N ASP A 166 -15.76 -16.91 -8.30
CA ASP A 166 -15.85 -17.20 -6.87
C ASP A 166 -15.29 -16.07 -5.98
N MET A 167 -14.94 -14.93 -6.58
CA MET A 167 -14.42 -13.77 -5.86
C MET A 167 -15.58 -12.85 -5.44
N PRO A 168 -15.61 -12.37 -4.17
CA PRO A 168 -16.65 -11.44 -3.75
C PRO A 168 -16.44 -10.04 -4.37
N ALA A 169 -17.54 -9.29 -4.49
CA ALA A 169 -17.51 -7.88 -4.94
C ALA A 169 -16.65 -7.00 -4.03
N CYS A 170 -16.70 -7.28 -2.72
CA CYS A 170 -15.93 -6.61 -1.71
C CYS A 170 -15.57 -7.57 -0.56
N CYS A 171 -14.39 -7.36 0.01
CA CYS A 171 -13.97 -7.97 1.27
C CYS A 171 -13.10 -7.01 2.11
N MET A 172 -13.00 -7.25 3.42
CA MET A 172 -12.10 -6.55 4.33
C MET A 172 -10.69 -7.10 4.17
N PHE A 173 -9.76 -6.29 3.67
CA PHE A 173 -8.37 -6.70 3.54
C PHE A 173 -7.64 -6.68 4.88
N SER A 174 -7.82 -5.62 5.66
CA SER A 174 -7.18 -5.47 6.98
C SER A 174 -7.96 -4.46 7.84
N PRO A 175 -8.22 -4.77 9.12
CA PRO A 175 -8.78 -3.81 10.07
C PRO A 175 -7.75 -2.79 10.58
N MET A 176 -6.49 -2.92 10.17
CA MET A 176 -5.39 -2.04 10.58
C MET A 176 -4.44 -1.81 9.40
N ASN A 177 -4.92 -1.03 8.44
CA ASN A 177 -4.19 -0.58 7.25
C ASN A 177 -4.72 0.79 6.83
N HIS A 178 -4.06 1.84 7.32
CA HIS A 178 -4.33 3.21 6.92
C HIS A 178 -3.69 3.55 5.57
N PRO A 179 -4.19 4.58 4.86
CA PRO A 179 -3.49 5.18 3.74
C PRO A 179 -2.05 5.57 4.09
N PRO A 180 -1.08 5.46 3.17
CA PRO A 180 0.24 6.04 3.37
C PRO A 180 0.13 7.50 3.79
N ARG A 181 0.69 7.84 4.95
CA ARG A 181 0.69 9.21 5.47
C ARG A 181 1.58 10.09 4.61
N GLN A 182 1.39 11.40 4.63
CA GLN A 182 2.19 12.35 3.84
C GLN A 182 3.71 12.21 4.04
N ASP A 183 4.11 11.75 5.21
CA ASP A 183 5.49 11.53 5.60
C ASP A 183 5.92 10.06 5.52
N PHE A 184 5.18 9.20 4.79
CA PHE A 184 5.43 7.75 4.74
C PHE A 184 6.86 7.41 4.31
N VAL A 185 7.52 8.27 3.52
CA VAL A 185 8.90 8.07 3.03
C VAL A 185 9.91 7.98 4.18
N LYS A 186 9.59 8.52 5.37
CA LYS A 186 10.41 8.38 6.57
C LYS A 186 10.65 6.92 6.97
N HIS A 187 9.78 6.01 6.52
CA HIS A 187 9.88 4.58 6.78
C HIS A 187 10.84 3.85 5.83
N LEU A 188 11.29 4.50 4.77
CA LEU A 188 12.12 3.91 3.72
C LEU A 188 13.52 4.50 3.77
N PRO A 189 14.59 3.68 3.79
CA PRO A 189 15.95 4.20 3.72
C PRO A 189 16.25 4.72 2.33
N TYR A 190 17.06 5.77 2.25
CA TYR A 190 17.57 6.27 0.98
C TYR A 190 18.48 5.23 0.30
N SER A 191 18.35 5.10 -1.02
CA SER A 191 19.14 4.18 -1.85
C SER A 191 19.91 4.96 -2.91
N ALA A 192 21.19 5.23 -2.62
CA ALA A 192 22.08 5.89 -3.57
C ALA A 192 22.25 5.06 -4.86
N SER A 193 22.35 3.73 -4.75
CA SER A 193 22.49 2.84 -5.90
C SER A 193 21.27 2.89 -6.82
N ARG A 194 20.06 2.74 -6.28
CA ARG A 194 18.82 2.82 -7.09
C ARG A 194 18.60 4.20 -7.68
N SER A 195 19.05 5.25 -6.99
CA SER A 195 19.02 6.62 -7.54
C SER A 195 19.87 6.77 -8.81
N GLN A 196 20.89 5.93 -9.00
CA GLN A 196 21.70 5.92 -10.23
C GLN A 196 21.05 5.20 -11.40
N ASN A 197 19.98 4.41 -11.20
CA ASN A 197 19.33 3.67 -12.29
C ASN A 197 18.75 4.59 -13.38
N LEU A 198 18.47 5.85 -13.02
CA LEU A 198 18.06 6.91 -13.93
C LEU A 198 19.11 8.03 -14.00
N GLY A 199 20.40 7.67 -13.97
CA GLY A 199 21.52 8.62 -14.11
C GLY A 199 21.60 9.67 -12.99
N GLY A 200 21.08 9.37 -11.80
CA GLY A 200 21.06 10.31 -10.68
C GLY A 200 19.98 11.40 -10.77
N SER A 201 19.03 11.29 -11.72
CA SER A 201 17.91 12.24 -11.89
C SER A 201 16.78 12.04 -10.88
N VAL A 202 16.80 10.95 -10.11
CA VAL A 202 15.80 10.62 -9.10
C VAL A 202 16.42 10.43 -7.72
N LEU A 203 15.60 10.55 -6.68
CA LEU A 203 15.88 10.16 -5.31
C LEU A 203 15.07 8.90 -5.01
N ALA A 204 15.75 7.77 -4.86
CA ALA A 204 15.13 6.49 -4.56
C ALA A 204 15.18 6.19 -3.05
N TYR A 205 14.05 5.80 -2.48
CA TYR A 205 13.92 5.33 -1.10
C TYR A 205 13.32 3.94 -1.13
N ALA A 206 14.04 2.94 -0.63
CA ALA A 206 13.66 1.56 -0.81
C ALA A 206 14.14 0.66 0.32
N LEU A 207 13.29 -0.27 0.71
CA LEU A 207 13.63 -1.40 1.54
C LEU A 207 13.73 -2.66 0.68
N GLU A 208 14.79 -3.42 0.87
CA GLU A 208 14.93 -4.76 0.29
C GLU A 208 15.16 -5.73 1.43
N LEU A 209 14.18 -6.60 1.66
CA LEU A 209 14.23 -7.63 2.68
C LEU A 209 14.62 -8.95 2.02
N LYS A 210 15.46 -9.74 2.69
CA LYS A 210 15.92 -11.04 2.17
C LYS A 210 15.50 -12.14 3.13
N PRO A 211 14.23 -12.59 3.09
CA PRO A 211 13.80 -13.71 3.92
C PRO A 211 14.62 -14.95 3.57
N GLN A 212 14.98 -15.75 4.58
CA GLN A 212 15.81 -16.93 4.38
C GLN A 212 15.11 -17.93 3.44
N GLY A 213 15.82 -18.35 2.40
CA GLY A 213 15.32 -19.33 1.44
C GLY A 213 14.29 -18.78 0.44
N GLN A 214 14.14 -17.46 0.33
CA GLN A 214 13.16 -16.83 -0.58
C GLN A 214 13.76 -15.69 -1.40
N PRO A 215 13.11 -15.32 -2.53
CA PRO A 215 13.48 -14.14 -3.29
C PRO A 215 13.43 -12.87 -2.42
N PRO A 216 14.30 -11.88 -2.68
CA PRO A 216 14.23 -10.58 -2.02
C PRO A 216 12.85 -9.92 -2.21
N ILE A 217 12.33 -9.34 -1.13
CA ILE A 217 11.09 -8.57 -1.12
C ILE A 217 11.45 -7.09 -1.18
N LEU A 218 11.12 -6.45 -2.29
CA LEU A 218 11.35 -5.03 -2.54
C LEU A 218 10.11 -4.20 -2.18
N PHE A 219 10.32 -3.04 -1.56
CA PHE A 219 9.34 -1.95 -1.45
C PHE A 219 10.05 -0.62 -1.61
N GLY A 220 9.64 0.23 -2.52
CA GLY A 220 10.29 1.52 -2.66
C GLY A 220 9.57 2.51 -3.55
N TYR A 221 9.93 3.77 -3.37
CA TYR A 221 9.46 4.89 -4.15
C TYR A 221 10.66 5.63 -4.73
N ALA A 222 10.48 6.22 -5.90
CA ALA A 222 11.42 7.16 -6.48
C ALA A 222 10.70 8.47 -6.76
N PHE A 223 11.43 9.57 -6.56
CA PHE A 223 10.94 10.93 -6.76
C PHE A 223 11.93 11.66 -7.67
N ASN A 224 11.44 12.56 -8.51
CA ASN A 224 12.32 13.40 -9.31
C ASN A 224 13.21 14.23 -8.38
N LYS A 225 14.52 14.24 -8.65
CA LYS A 225 15.48 14.98 -7.82
C LYS A 225 15.28 16.49 -7.95
N GLN A 226 14.99 16.95 -9.16
CA GLN A 226 14.65 18.33 -9.41
C GLN A 226 13.22 18.59 -8.93
N ALA A 227 13.07 19.53 -8.00
CA ALA A 227 11.77 20.00 -7.60
C ALA A 227 11.16 20.86 -8.71
N THR A 228 9.89 20.62 -9.02
CA THR A 228 9.10 21.38 -9.99
C THR A 228 7.79 21.83 -9.37
N SER A 229 7.14 22.81 -9.98
CA SER A 229 5.84 23.33 -9.54
C SER A 229 4.74 22.85 -10.49
N ASP A 230 3.55 22.57 -9.96
CA ASP A 230 2.38 22.16 -10.74
C ASP A 230 1.78 23.30 -11.58
N GLY A 231 2.17 24.56 -11.31
CA GLY A 231 1.70 25.71 -12.05
C GLY A 231 2.18 27.05 -11.48
N PRO A 232 1.92 28.16 -12.18
CA PRO A 232 2.32 29.49 -11.72
C PRO A 232 1.85 29.78 -10.29
N GLY A 233 2.78 30.17 -9.42
CA GLY A 233 2.50 30.52 -8.01
C GLY A 233 2.33 29.33 -7.05
N GLN A 234 2.40 28.08 -7.53
CA GLN A 234 2.37 26.90 -6.66
C GLN A 234 3.79 26.56 -6.14
N PRO A 235 3.92 26.03 -4.91
CA PRO A 235 5.22 25.64 -4.37
C PRO A 235 5.83 24.49 -5.18
N ALA A 236 7.16 24.52 -5.34
CA ALA A 236 7.88 23.43 -5.97
C ALA A 236 8.12 22.27 -4.98
N TYR A 237 8.02 21.04 -5.46
CA TYR A 237 8.31 19.83 -4.68
C TYR A 237 8.84 18.72 -5.60
N GLN A 238 9.33 17.64 -4.99
CA GLN A 238 9.85 16.48 -5.71
C GLN A 238 8.68 15.57 -6.08
N HIS A 239 8.24 15.65 -7.33
CA HIS A 239 7.18 14.80 -7.86
C HIS A 239 7.56 13.31 -7.78
N PRO A 240 6.61 12.42 -7.47
CA PRO A 240 6.89 11.00 -7.55
C PRO A 240 7.10 10.58 -9.00
N GLN A 241 8.04 9.66 -9.18
CA GLN A 241 8.39 9.09 -10.47
C GLN A 241 7.87 7.67 -10.58
N SER A 242 8.06 6.85 -9.54
CA SER A 242 7.55 5.48 -9.52
C SER A 242 7.35 4.95 -8.10
N PHE A 243 6.38 4.07 -7.92
CA PHE A 243 6.30 3.11 -6.83
C PHE A 243 6.70 1.74 -7.35
N TYR A 244 7.57 1.02 -6.65
CA TYR A 244 8.01 -0.31 -7.08
C TYR A 244 8.09 -1.26 -5.90
N PHE A 245 7.73 -2.51 -6.15
CA PHE A 245 7.64 -3.52 -5.11
C PHE A 245 7.79 -4.94 -5.68
N SER A 246 8.03 -5.91 -4.81
CA SER A 246 7.92 -7.32 -5.13
C SER A 246 6.49 -7.79 -4.86
N GLY A 247 5.84 -8.28 -5.91
CA GLY A 247 4.64 -9.08 -5.81
C GLY A 247 4.98 -10.54 -5.48
N ASP A 248 3.98 -11.41 -5.49
CA ASP A 248 4.20 -12.85 -5.30
C ASP A 248 5.02 -13.41 -6.47
N ALA A 249 6.27 -13.76 -6.20
CA ALA A 249 7.20 -14.29 -7.19
C ALA A 249 6.90 -15.75 -7.58
N SER A 250 6.01 -16.43 -6.86
CA SER A 250 5.75 -17.85 -7.02
C SER A 250 4.55 -18.15 -7.93
N VAL A 251 3.34 -17.85 -7.46
CA VAL A 251 2.07 -18.17 -8.12
C VAL A 251 1.65 -17.08 -9.10
N ALA A 252 1.72 -15.81 -8.69
CA ALA A 252 1.40 -14.65 -9.53
C ALA A 252 2.53 -14.27 -10.50
N ASN A 253 3.71 -14.86 -10.33
CA ASN A 253 4.93 -14.62 -11.10
C ASN A 253 5.22 -13.11 -11.27
N ALA A 254 5.32 -12.40 -10.16
CA ALA A 254 5.50 -10.94 -10.12
C ALA A 254 6.71 -10.52 -9.26
N PRO A 255 7.93 -10.99 -9.55
CA PRO A 255 9.09 -10.76 -8.70
C PRO A 255 9.44 -9.26 -8.58
N ILE A 256 9.24 -8.48 -9.64
CA ILE A 256 9.38 -7.03 -9.65
C ILE A 256 8.19 -6.39 -10.36
N VAL A 257 7.60 -5.39 -9.70
CA VAL A 257 6.55 -4.53 -10.23
C VAL A 257 7.01 -3.08 -10.10
N SER A 258 6.84 -2.30 -11.15
CA SER A 258 7.05 -0.84 -11.14
C SER A 258 5.81 -0.14 -11.67
N GLN A 259 5.16 0.66 -10.84
CA GLN A 259 4.12 1.61 -11.21
C GLN A 259 4.75 2.97 -11.46
N ASN A 260 4.83 3.36 -12.73
CA ASN A 260 5.42 4.63 -13.14
C ASN A 260 4.33 5.68 -13.26
N TYR A 261 4.41 6.70 -12.40
CA TYR A 261 3.40 7.75 -12.31
C TYR A 261 3.40 8.63 -13.56
N ARG A 262 2.19 9.01 -14.00
CA ARG A 262 1.92 9.92 -15.12
C ARG A 262 0.65 10.72 -14.81
N ASN A 263 0.44 11.82 -15.54
CA ASN A 263 -0.76 12.66 -15.41
C ASN A 263 -1.02 13.10 -13.96
N TRP A 264 0.05 13.48 -13.25
CA TRP A 264 -0.03 13.89 -11.85
C TRP A 264 -0.91 15.14 -11.68
N SER A 265 -1.74 15.15 -10.64
CA SER A 265 -2.56 16.30 -10.27
C SER A 265 -2.70 16.42 -8.76
N ASN A 266 -2.43 17.61 -8.22
CA ASN A 266 -2.81 17.99 -6.86
C ASN A 266 -4.30 18.38 -6.83
N ALA A 267 -5.15 17.38 -7.03
CA ALA A 267 -6.61 17.52 -7.01
C ALA A 267 -7.20 16.65 -5.91
N LYS A 268 -8.33 17.11 -5.36
CA LYS A 268 -9.13 16.30 -4.45
C LYS A 268 -9.85 15.21 -5.25
N PRO A 269 -9.69 13.92 -4.92
CA PRO A 269 -10.45 12.86 -5.58
C PRO A 269 -11.95 13.01 -5.39
N ASP A 270 -12.73 12.63 -6.40
CA ASP A 270 -14.19 12.56 -6.35
C ASP A 270 -14.62 11.30 -5.57
N PRO A 271 -15.19 11.43 -4.35
CA PRO A 271 -15.56 10.28 -3.52
C PRO A 271 -16.48 9.28 -4.23
N ALA A 272 -17.40 9.77 -5.07
CA ALA A 272 -18.35 8.95 -5.80
C ALA A 272 -17.67 8.01 -6.81
N LYS A 273 -16.49 8.40 -7.29
CA LYS A 273 -15.65 7.60 -8.19
C LYS A 273 -14.56 6.82 -7.47
N THR A 274 -14.38 7.04 -6.17
CA THR A 274 -13.36 6.37 -5.37
C THR A 274 -14.01 5.61 -4.22
N TRP A 275 -13.87 6.09 -2.99
CA TRP A 275 -14.14 5.31 -1.80
C TRP A 275 -15.61 5.20 -1.40
N ASP A 276 -16.52 5.99 -1.96
CA ASP A 276 -17.96 5.76 -1.78
C ASP A 276 -18.38 4.41 -2.39
N GLN A 277 -17.59 3.87 -3.33
CA GLN A 277 -17.77 2.52 -3.85
C GLN A 277 -17.71 1.45 -2.76
N VAL A 278 -16.96 1.67 -1.68
CA VAL A 278 -16.92 0.73 -0.54
C VAL A 278 -18.31 0.60 0.07
N ALA A 279 -19.00 1.70 0.34
CA ALA A 279 -20.37 1.66 0.88
C ALA A 279 -21.39 1.08 -0.11
N GLN A 280 -21.15 1.21 -1.42
CA GLN A 280 -22.03 0.68 -2.46
C GLN A 280 -21.84 -0.83 -2.68
N MET A 281 -20.61 -1.33 -2.56
CA MET A 281 -20.24 -2.70 -2.95
C MET A 281 -20.08 -3.65 -1.76
N CYS A 282 -19.74 -3.13 -0.58
CA CYS A 282 -19.52 -3.94 0.61
C CYS A 282 -20.82 -4.12 1.40
N PRO A 283 -21.10 -5.34 1.90
CA PRO A 283 -22.13 -5.48 2.93
C PRO A 283 -21.66 -4.75 4.21
N SER A 284 -22.58 -4.47 5.14
CA SER A 284 -22.25 -3.72 6.37
C SER A 284 -21.11 -4.35 7.18
N ASN A 285 -21.00 -5.68 7.16
CA ASN A 285 -19.88 -6.45 7.70
C ASN A 285 -19.28 -7.29 6.56
N PRO A 286 -18.33 -6.75 5.78
CA PRO A 286 -17.67 -7.52 4.74
C PRO A 286 -16.87 -8.68 5.36
N PRO A 287 -16.86 -9.86 4.71
CA PRO A 287 -16.00 -10.94 5.14
C PRO A 287 -14.53 -10.52 4.98
N ASP A 288 -13.64 -11.14 5.75
CA ASP A 288 -12.21 -11.02 5.47
C ASP A 288 -11.89 -11.48 4.05
N CYS A 289 -10.91 -10.84 3.43
CA CYS A 289 -10.46 -11.17 2.09
C CYS A 289 -9.87 -12.57 2.02
N GLN A 290 -10.68 -13.54 1.60
CA GLN A 290 -10.27 -14.87 1.20
C GLN A 290 -9.87 -14.86 -0.27
N LEU A 291 -8.75 -14.23 -0.61
CA LEU A 291 -8.31 -14.05 -2.01
C LEU A 291 -7.81 -15.37 -2.68
N PHE A 292 -8.26 -16.55 -2.24
CA PHE A 292 -7.63 -17.85 -2.54
C PHE A 292 -8.65 -18.98 -2.68
N THR A 293 -8.50 -19.79 -3.74
CA THR A 293 -9.03 -21.17 -3.82
C THR A 293 -8.13 -22.10 -2.99
N PRO A 294 -8.53 -22.60 -1.80
CA PRO A 294 -7.76 -23.66 -1.15
C PRO A 294 -7.99 -24.99 -1.90
N PRO A 295 -6.94 -25.78 -2.18
CA PRO A 295 -7.11 -27.20 -2.44
C PRO A 295 -7.90 -27.84 -1.27
N PRO A 296 -8.75 -28.87 -1.50
CA PRO A 296 -9.62 -29.46 -0.48
C PRO A 296 -8.93 -29.97 0.81
N SER A 297 -7.59 -30.05 0.82
CA SER A 297 -6.76 -30.53 1.91
C SER A 297 -6.03 -29.45 2.72
N LEU A 298 -6.27 -28.14 2.49
CA LEU A 298 -5.55 -27.06 3.17
C LEU A 298 -6.51 -26.10 3.90
N LYS A 299 -6.21 -25.85 5.19
CA LYS A 299 -6.84 -24.81 6.02
C LYS A 299 -6.65 -23.43 5.38
N ASN A 300 -7.63 -22.55 5.59
CA ASN A 300 -7.75 -21.15 5.11
C ASN A 300 -6.51 -20.51 4.44
N GLY A 301 -6.68 -20.15 3.16
CA GLY A 301 -6.09 -19.03 2.42
C GLY A 301 -4.58 -18.74 2.55
N ALA A 302 -3.81 -18.95 1.48
CA ALA A 302 -2.39 -18.58 1.42
C ALA A 302 -2.20 -17.06 1.49
N ARG A 303 -1.42 -16.53 2.44
CA ARG A 303 -1.28 -15.09 2.70
C ARG A 303 -0.36 -14.38 1.67
N PRO A 304 -0.42 -13.04 1.52
CA PRO A 304 0.60 -12.28 0.79
C PRO A 304 2.01 -12.62 1.30
N GLN A 305 3.01 -12.61 0.42
CA GLN A 305 4.41 -12.86 0.83
C GLN A 305 4.89 -11.91 1.94
N TRP A 306 4.33 -10.70 1.99
CA TRP A 306 4.56 -9.69 3.02
C TRP A 306 4.19 -10.15 4.43
N ASN A 307 3.31 -11.14 4.59
CA ASN A 307 2.98 -11.72 5.89
C ASN A 307 4.17 -12.46 6.54
N GLN A 308 5.17 -12.82 5.75
CA GLN A 308 6.35 -13.52 6.24
C GLN A 308 7.41 -12.55 6.80
N LEU A 309 7.18 -11.25 6.66
CA LEU A 309 8.05 -10.25 7.23
C LEU A 309 7.85 -10.22 8.75
N ALA A 310 8.91 -10.51 9.48
CA ALA A 310 9.01 -10.22 10.90
C ALA A 310 9.73 -8.88 11.11
N PRO A 311 9.47 -8.18 12.23
CA PRO A 311 10.28 -7.04 12.62
C PRO A 311 11.75 -7.49 12.70
N ILE A 312 12.62 -6.89 11.88
CA ILE A 312 14.05 -7.13 11.98
C ILE A 312 14.53 -6.40 13.23
N SER A 313 15.08 -7.13 14.20
CA SER A 313 15.87 -6.54 15.27
C SER A 313 17.10 -5.91 14.64
N GLN A 314 17.20 -4.58 14.67
CA GLN A 314 18.41 -3.86 14.26
C GLN A 314 19.47 -3.92 15.36
#